data_AF-A0A3R8V298-F1
#
_entry.id   AF-A0A3R8V298-F1
#
_cell.length_a   1.000
_cell.length_b   1.000
_cell.length_c   1.000
_cell.angle_alpha   90.00
_cell.angle_beta   90.00
_cell.angle_gamma   90.00
#
_symmetry.space_group_name_H-M   'P 1'
#
loop_
_entity.id
_entity.type
_entity.pdbx_description
1 polymer ?
#
loop_
_entity_poly.entity_id
_entity_poly.type
_entity_poly.pdbx_seq_one_letter_code
_entity_poly.pdbx_strand_id
1 'polypeptide(L)'
;MFQTRPLPATTDLPSLQRVAPHRYPLLMESTASGTAQGRWDLLLMASGPTLALHNDGVVRDETGTVHEGTFLQVLDAHWQAARLPREETGLPFRGGWALMLDYELAGQIETVLALPTRADGLP
;
A
#
# COMPACT_ATOMS: atom_id res chain seq x y z
N MET A 1 -13.40 10.07 14.95
CA MET A 1 -13.89 11.22 14.15
C MET A 1 -12.79 11.62 13.17
N PHE A 2 -13.06 11.51 11.87
CA PHE A 2 -12.12 11.93 10.83
C PHE A 2 -11.97 13.46 10.83
N GLN A 3 -10.74 13.92 10.70
CA GLN A 3 -10.48 15.33 10.39
C GLN A 3 -10.41 15.48 8.87
N THR A 4 -11.33 16.26 8.31
CA THR A 4 -11.31 16.61 6.89
C THR A 4 -10.95 18.09 6.76
N ARG A 5 -10.10 18.39 5.77
CA ARG A 5 -9.76 19.75 5.40
C ARG A 5 -9.97 19.91 3.89
N PRO A 6 -10.89 20.77 3.45
CA PRO A 6 -11.06 21.01 2.02
C PRO A 6 -9.78 21.66 1.46
N LEU A 7 -9.38 21.20 0.28
CA LEU A 7 -8.30 21.77 -0.51
C LEU A 7 -8.87 22.59 -1.68
N PRO A 8 -8.10 23.53 -2.27
CA PRO A 8 -8.52 24.21 -3.49
C PRO A 8 -8.88 23.21 -4.59
N ALA A 9 -9.92 23.51 -5.38
CA ALA A 9 -10.33 22.66 -6.50
C ALA A 9 -9.24 22.50 -7.58
N THR A 10 -8.23 23.36 -7.57
CA THR A 10 -7.06 23.33 -8.46
C THR A 10 -5.94 22.41 -7.98
N THR A 11 -6.17 21.60 -6.95
CA THR A 11 -5.15 20.68 -6.43
C THR A 11 -4.91 19.54 -7.41
N ASP A 12 -3.69 19.43 -7.91
CA ASP A 12 -3.25 18.41 -8.87
C ASP A 12 -2.50 17.29 -8.14
N LEU A 13 -3.17 16.13 -7.97
CA LEU A 13 -2.64 14.98 -7.25
C LEU A 13 -1.41 14.36 -7.96
N PRO A 14 -1.42 14.10 -9.28
CA PRO A 14 -0.21 13.69 -10.01
C PRO A 14 0.99 14.61 -9.81
N SER A 15 0.78 15.94 -9.81
CA SER A 15 1.89 16.88 -9.61
C SER A 15 2.43 16.85 -8.17
N LEU A 16 1.57 16.66 -7.16
CA LEU A 16 2.03 16.44 -5.78
C LEU A 16 2.87 15.17 -5.65
N GLN A 17 2.43 14.07 -6.27
CA GLN A 17 3.17 12.81 -6.28
C GLN A 17 4.56 13.00 -6.89
N ARG A 18 4.65 13.68 -8.03
CA ARG A 18 5.91 13.92 -8.75
C ARG A 18 6.93 14.70 -7.92
N VAL A 19 6.47 15.66 -7.11
CA VAL A 19 7.35 16.49 -6.28
C VAL A 19 7.88 15.73 -5.05
N ALA A 20 7.12 14.78 -4.51
CA ALA A 20 7.51 14.04 -3.32
C ALA A 20 7.06 12.56 -3.37
N PRO A 21 7.63 11.73 -4.28
CA PRO A 21 7.14 10.37 -4.53
C PRO A 21 7.24 9.46 -3.30
N HIS A 22 8.30 9.59 -2.49
CA HIS A 22 8.43 8.83 -1.23
C HIS A 22 7.36 9.21 -0.20
N ARG A 23 6.89 10.45 -0.21
CA ARG A 23 5.80 10.90 0.68
C ARG A 23 4.45 10.46 0.16
N TYR A 24 4.29 10.31 -1.15
CA TYR A 24 3.04 9.99 -1.82
C TYR A 24 3.18 8.72 -2.68
N PRO A 25 3.29 7.54 -2.05
CA PRO A 25 3.72 6.33 -2.76
C PRO A 25 2.69 5.77 -3.74
N LEU A 26 1.41 6.09 -3.58
CA LEU A 26 0.33 5.51 -4.38
C LEU A 26 -0.72 6.56 -4.75
N LEU A 27 -0.91 6.73 -6.06
CA LEU A 27 -2.03 7.45 -6.66
C LEU A 27 -2.96 6.40 -7.30
N MET A 28 -4.24 6.48 -6.96
CA MET A 28 -5.30 5.66 -7.58
C MET A 28 -6.35 6.61 -8.17
N GLU A 29 -6.53 6.56 -9.47
CA GLU A 29 -7.53 7.36 -10.18
C GLU A 29 -8.69 6.48 -10.63
N SER A 30 -9.91 6.99 -10.48
CA SER A 30 -11.12 6.29 -10.89
C SER A 30 -11.70 6.93 -12.14
N THR A 31 -11.70 6.19 -13.25
CA THR A 31 -12.28 6.63 -14.53
C THR A 31 -13.73 6.18 -14.72
N ALA A 32 -14.30 5.46 -13.75
CA ALA A 32 -15.64 4.89 -13.87
C ALA A 32 -16.73 5.95 -13.73
N SER A 33 -17.45 6.27 -14.81
CA SER A 33 -18.63 7.14 -14.75
C SER A 33 -19.86 6.39 -14.23
N GLY A 34 -20.64 7.00 -13.34
CA GLY A 34 -22.00 6.54 -13.01
C GLY A 34 -22.11 5.40 -11.98
N THR A 35 -21.02 4.98 -11.34
CA THR A 35 -21.07 4.00 -10.24
C THR A 35 -20.55 4.60 -8.92
N ALA A 36 -20.94 4.03 -7.77
CA ALA A 36 -20.45 4.47 -6.46
C ALA A 36 -18.92 4.35 -6.30
N GLN A 37 -18.28 3.47 -7.10
CA GLN A 37 -16.84 3.22 -7.14
C GLN A 37 -16.06 4.25 -7.97
N GLY A 38 -16.76 5.06 -8.77
CA GLY A 38 -16.25 6.09 -9.68
C GLY A 38 -15.94 7.46 -9.06
N ARG A 39 -16.13 7.60 -7.75
CA ARG A 39 -16.33 8.91 -7.12
C ARG A 39 -15.06 9.62 -6.65
N TRP A 40 -13.94 8.90 -6.55
CA TRP A 40 -12.78 9.38 -5.83
C TRP A 40 -11.49 9.02 -6.57
N ASP A 41 -10.61 10.01 -6.67
CA ASP A 41 -9.19 9.78 -6.84
C ASP A 41 -8.53 9.87 -5.45
N LEU A 42 -7.54 9.01 -5.20
CA LEU A 42 -6.88 8.88 -3.92
C LEU A 42 -5.37 9.03 -4.09
N LEU A 43 -4.78 10.00 -3.40
CA LEU A 43 -3.33 10.08 -3.22
C LEU A 43 -3.00 9.73 -1.77
N LEU A 44 -2.40 8.56 -1.56
CA LEU A 44 -2.04 8.08 -0.24
C LEU A 44 -0.76 8.79 0.21
N MET A 45 -0.76 9.24 1.46
CA MET A 45 0.44 9.78 2.11
C MET A 45 1.07 8.66 2.94
N ALA A 46 2.36 8.37 2.69
CA ALA A 46 3.12 7.48 3.55
C ALA A 46 3.31 8.13 4.91
N SER A 47 2.87 7.42 5.95
CA SER A 47 3.12 7.77 7.35
C SER A 47 3.15 6.48 8.16
N GLY A 48 4.29 6.19 8.80
CA GLY A 48 4.49 4.94 9.53
C GLY A 48 5.45 3.98 8.81
N PRO A 49 5.49 2.71 9.25
CA PRO A 49 6.46 1.74 8.78
C PRO A 49 6.21 1.30 7.35
N THR A 50 7.26 0.84 6.70
CA THR A 50 7.20 0.17 5.40
C THR A 50 7.62 -1.28 5.57
N LEU A 51 7.11 -2.17 4.71
CA LEU A 51 7.50 -3.57 4.67
C LEU A 51 7.76 -3.94 3.21
N ALA A 52 8.88 -4.60 2.95
CA ALA A 52 9.29 -5.02 1.60
C ALA A 52 9.77 -6.47 1.64
N LEU A 53 9.33 -7.29 0.69
CA LEU A 53 9.82 -8.66 0.50
C LEU A 53 10.99 -8.62 -0.48
N HIS A 54 12.20 -8.84 0.00
CA HIS A 54 13.37 -8.79 -0.88
C HIS A 54 13.55 -10.10 -1.67
N ASN A 55 14.38 -10.05 -2.70
CA ASN A 55 14.68 -11.17 -3.60
C ASN A 55 15.29 -12.41 -2.93
N ASP A 56 15.85 -12.26 -1.73
CA ASP A 56 16.34 -13.34 -0.88
C ASP A 56 15.23 -14.02 -0.07
N GLY A 57 13.98 -13.61 -0.28
CA GLY A 57 12.80 -14.12 0.41
C GLY A 57 12.60 -13.53 1.81
N VAL A 58 13.38 -12.52 2.19
CA VAL A 58 13.36 -11.94 3.54
C VAL A 58 12.57 -10.64 3.55
N VAL A 59 11.64 -10.51 4.50
CA VAL A 59 10.88 -9.28 4.72
C VAL A 59 11.71 -8.31 5.56
N ARG A 60 11.83 -7.06 5.10
CA ARG A 60 12.53 -5.99 5.82
C ARG A 60 11.68 -4.73 5.91
N ASP A 61 11.90 -3.96 6.97
CA ASP A 61 11.31 -2.62 7.11
C ASP A 61 12.25 -1.49 6.65
N GLU A 62 11.82 -0.24 6.81
CA GLU A 62 12.58 0.95 6.39
C GLU A 62 13.94 1.10 7.09
N THR A 63 14.12 0.44 8.24
CA THR A 63 15.37 0.45 9.01
C THR A 63 16.32 -0.68 8.61
N GLY A 64 15.86 -1.59 7.75
CA GLY A 64 16.56 -2.83 7.39
C GLY A 64 16.39 -3.94 8.41
N THR A 65 15.49 -3.80 9.40
CA THR A 65 15.21 -4.86 10.37
C THR A 65 14.50 -6.00 9.68
N VAL A 66 14.96 -7.22 9.95
CA VAL A 66 14.41 -8.45 9.39
C VAL A 66 13.20 -8.91 10.18
N HIS A 67 12.13 -9.26 9.46
CA HIS A 67 10.91 -9.83 10.03
C HIS A 67 10.79 -11.29 9.61
N GLU A 68 10.53 -12.17 10.59
CA GLU A 68 10.37 -13.60 10.32
C GLU A 68 8.99 -13.93 9.73
N GLY A 69 8.95 -14.85 8.77
CA GLY A 69 7.74 -15.32 8.12
C GLY A 69 7.58 -14.86 6.66
N THR A 70 6.46 -15.21 6.05
CA THR A 70 6.10 -14.73 4.70
C THR A 70 5.63 -13.27 4.75
N PHE A 71 5.64 -12.57 3.61
CA PHE A 71 5.22 -11.18 3.55
C PHE A 71 3.80 -10.98 4.08
N LEU A 72 2.87 -11.88 3.73
CA LEU A 72 1.48 -11.79 4.18
C LEU A 72 1.35 -12.04 5.69
N GLN A 73 2.14 -12.94 6.27
CA GLN A 73 2.15 -13.15 7.73
C GLN A 73 2.66 -11.93 8.49
N VAL A 74 3.72 -11.29 7.99
CA VAL A 74 4.28 -10.07 8.58
C VAL A 74 3.29 -8.91 8.44
N LEU A 75 2.69 -8.73 7.26
CA LEU A 75 1.65 -7.73 7.02
C LEU A 75 0.44 -7.92 7.95
N ASP A 76 -0.02 -9.16 8.12
CA ASP A 76 -1.12 -9.49 9.03
C ASP A 76 -0.78 -9.14 10.48
N ALA A 77 0.43 -9.46 10.95
CA ALA A 77 0.86 -9.12 12.31
C ALA A 77 0.84 -7.60 12.54
N HIS A 78 1.37 -6.82 11.59
CA HIS A 78 1.35 -5.36 11.64
C HIS A 78 -0.07 -4.79 11.57
N TRP A 79 -0.94 -5.38 10.73
CA TRP A 79 -2.34 -4.98 10.64
C TRP A 79 -3.10 -5.25 11.94
N GLN A 80 -2.90 -6.42 12.56
CA GLN A 80 -3.53 -6.78 13.84
C GLN A 80 -3.11 -5.82 14.96
N ALA A 81 -1.82 -5.48 15.03
CA ALA A 81 -1.30 -4.54 16.03
C ALA A 81 -1.89 -3.12 15.88
N ALA A 82 -2.17 -2.69 14.65
CA ALA A 82 -2.75 -1.39 14.33
C ALA A 82 -4.29 -1.42 14.17
N ARG A 83 -4.93 -2.54 14.50
CA ARG A 83 -6.34 -2.77 14.19
C ARG A 83 -7.24 -1.78 14.95
N LEU A 84 -8.10 -1.10 14.19
CA LEU A 84 -9.16 -0.25 14.73
C LEU A 84 -10.53 -0.93 14.59
N PRO A 85 -11.49 -0.60 15.48
CA PRO A 85 -12.88 -0.98 15.27
C PRO A 85 -13.38 -0.59 13.87
N ARG A 86 -14.29 -1.38 13.33
CA ARG A 86 -14.96 -1.06 12.08
C ARG A 86 -15.87 0.14 12.31
N GLU A 87 -15.74 1.15 11.47
CA GLU A 87 -16.59 2.34 11.45
C GLU A 87 -17.17 2.44 10.04
N GLU A 88 -18.48 2.63 9.93
CA GLU A 88 -19.11 2.90 8.63
C GLU A 88 -18.87 4.37 8.28
N THR A 89 -18.19 4.59 7.16
CA THR A 89 -17.88 5.93 6.67
C THR A 89 -18.29 6.03 5.21
N GLY A 90 -18.61 7.24 4.74
CA GLY A 90 -18.81 7.49 3.31
C GLY A 90 -17.51 7.55 2.50
N LEU A 91 -16.34 7.40 3.14
CA LEU A 91 -15.04 7.45 2.49
C LEU A 91 -14.57 6.04 2.10
N PRO A 92 -13.99 5.86 0.90
CA PRO A 92 -13.50 4.55 0.46
C PRO A 92 -12.22 4.12 1.17
N PHE A 93 -11.46 5.08 1.70
CA PHE A 93 -10.20 4.84 2.41
C PHE A 93 -10.12 5.74 3.64
N ARG A 94 -9.67 5.17 4.77
CA ARG A 94 -9.67 5.84 6.08
C ARG A 94 -8.32 5.80 6.80
N GLY A 95 -7.25 5.54 6.04
CA GLY A 95 -5.95 5.17 6.57
C GLY A 95 -5.75 3.66 6.62
N GLY A 96 -4.50 3.23 6.46
CA GLY A 96 -4.12 1.84 6.29
C GLY A 96 -2.85 1.73 5.46
N TRP A 97 -2.74 0.65 4.71
CA TRP A 97 -1.56 0.34 3.91
C TRP A 97 -1.78 0.64 2.42
N ALA A 98 -0.76 1.20 1.78
CA ALA A 98 -0.60 1.14 0.33
C ALA A 98 0.10 -0.20 0.02
N LEU A 99 -0.48 -1.01 -0.86
CA LEU A 99 0.05 -2.34 -1.18
C LEU A 99 0.40 -2.41 -2.67
N MET A 100 1.62 -2.89 -2.95
CA MET A 100 2.05 -3.36 -4.26
C MET A 100 2.44 -4.81 -4.08
N LEU A 101 1.83 -5.71 -4.85
CA LEU A 101 2.07 -7.14 -4.76
C LEU A 101 2.40 -7.66 -6.15
N ASP A 102 3.65 -8.07 -6.34
CA ASP A 102 4.09 -8.71 -7.57
C ASP A 102 3.51 -10.11 -7.72
N TYR A 103 3.52 -10.62 -8.95
CA TYR A 103 3.04 -11.96 -9.26
C TYR A 103 3.82 -13.04 -8.49
N GLU A 104 5.12 -12.85 -8.32
CA GLU A 104 6.05 -13.77 -7.65
C GLU A 104 5.70 -14.01 -6.18
N LEU A 105 4.96 -13.11 -5.54
CA LEU A 105 4.42 -13.33 -4.19
C LEU A 105 3.57 -14.62 -4.12
N ALA A 106 2.94 -15.02 -5.23
CA ALA A 106 2.18 -16.26 -5.31
C ALA A 106 3.02 -17.50 -4.93
N GLY A 107 4.35 -17.47 -5.11
CA GLY A 107 5.24 -18.55 -4.67
C GLY A 107 5.31 -18.73 -3.15
N GLN A 108 4.97 -17.69 -2.36
CA GLN A 108 4.81 -17.81 -0.90
C GLN A 108 3.46 -18.42 -0.49
N ILE A 109 2.47 -18.43 -1.40
CA ILE A 109 1.12 -18.97 -1.16
C ILE A 109 1.04 -20.42 -1.66
N GLU A 110 1.39 -20.65 -2.93
CA GLU A 110 1.35 -21.94 -3.60
C GLU A 110 2.77 -22.43 -3.83
N THR A 111 3.31 -23.19 -2.88
CA THR A 111 4.73 -23.62 -2.86
C THR A 111 5.11 -24.59 -3.99
N VAL A 112 4.12 -25.09 -4.74
CA VAL A 112 4.35 -25.88 -5.97
C VAL A 112 4.79 -25.01 -7.15
N LEU A 113 4.58 -23.69 -7.09
CA LEU A 113 4.98 -22.78 -8.15
C LEU A 113 6.49 -22.56 -8.16
N ALA A 114 7.14 -22.88 -9.28
CA ALA A 114 8.52 -22.52 -9.55
C ALA A 114 8.56 -21.18 -10.33
N LEU A 115 8.58 -20.07 -9.60
CA LEU A 115 8.58 -18.72 -10.18
C LEU A 115 10.01 -18.17 -10.29
N PRO A 116 10.31 -17.35 -11.32
CA PRO A 116 11.61 -16.74 -11.45
C PRO A 116 11.87 -15.73 -10.33
N THR A 117 13.10 -15.66 -9.83
CA THR A 117 13.52 -14.57 -8.94
C THR A 117 13.64 -13.29 -9.73
N ARG A 118 13.16 -12.18 -9.16
CA ARG A 118 13.26 -10.85 -9.77
C ARG A 118 14.74 -10.45 -9.93
N ALA A 119 15.11 -10.02 -11.14
CA ALA A 119 16.50 -9.77 -11.52
C ALA A 119 16.95 -8.30 -11.42
N ASP A 120 16.02 -7.37 -11.19
CA ASP A 120 16.29 -5.92 -11.16
C ASP A 120 16.69 -5.39 -9.77
N GLY A 121 16.76 -6.28 -8.77
CA GLY A 121 17.21 -5.94 -7.41
C GLY A 121 16.23 -5.09 -6.62
N LEU A 122 15.00 -4.90 -7.11
CA LEU A 122 13.93 -4.26 -6.35
C LEU A 122 13.27 -5.29 -5.41
N PRO A 123 12.84 -4.85 -4.20
CA PRO A 123 11.94 -5.63 -3.36
C PRO A 123 10.52 -5.69 -3.96
#